data_AF-A0AA97D3E3-F1
#
_entry.id   AF-A0AA97D3E3-F1
#
_cell.length_a   1.000
_cell.length_b   1.000
_cell.length_c   1.000
_cell.angle_alpha   90.00
_cell.angle_beta   90.00
_cell.angle_gamma   90.00
#
_symmetry.space_group_name_H-M   'P 1'
#
loop_
_entity.id
_entity.type
_entity.pdbx_description
1 polymer ?
#
loop_
_entity_poly.entity_id
_entity_poly.type
_entity_poly.pdbx_seq_one_letter_code
_entity_poly.pdbx_strand_id
1 'polypeptide(L)'
;MSLSNNKQCHFIPLAIVLFLLTGFAYGQDEQCTVQSNTPSAKVFYRFIKKFKAEDLLNGETLLKSNVQQLDCQPVFKVKIVNRSGDVSHRYYQTDTFELILDDSKKQWDPINRVFQELDKLVGDKSSSKEQP
;
A
#
# COMPACT_ATOMS: atom_id res chain seq x y z
N MET A 1 17.28 13.34 -74.23
CA MET A 1 16.12 14.25 -74.05
C MET A 1 15.40 13.79 -72.79
N SER A 2 15.40 14.59 -71.71
CA SER A 2 14.32 15.54 -71.36
C SER A 2 13.02 14.80 -71.02
N LEU A 3 12.30 14.96 -69.91
CA LEU A 3 12.39 15.71 -68.65
C LEU A 3 11.12 15.30 -67.88
N SER A 4 11.10 15.58 -66.57
CA SER A 4 9.91 16.05 -65.85
C SER A 4 8.95 15.01 -65.23
N ASN A 5 9.09 14.90 -63.91
CA ASN A 5 8.09 15.18 -62.86
C ASN A 5 6.67 14.63 -63.02
N ASN A 6 6.22 13.89 -61.99
CA ASN A 6 4.92 14.19 -61.41
C ASN A 6 4.89 13.98 -59.88
N LYS A 7 4.18 14.89 -59.24
CA LYS A 7 4.09 15.17 -57.81
C LYS A 7 3.18 14.16 -57.11
N GLN A 8 3.48 13.80 -55.86
CA GLN A 8 2.50 13.99 -54.78
C GLN A 8 3.15 13.81 -53.40
N CYS A 9 3.23 14.92 -52.68
CA CYS A 9 3.50 14.99 -51.26
C CYS A 9 2.27 14.49 -50.51
N HIS A 10 2.42 13.52 -49.61
CA HIS A 10 1.48 13.31 -48.52
C HIS A 10 2.16 13.66 -47.20
N PHE A 11 1.64 14.74 -46.62
CA PHE A 11 1.86 15.25 -45.28
C PHE A 11 1.81 14.11 -44.25
N ILE A 12 2.92 13.88 -43.55
CA ILE A 12 2.93 13.14 -42.30
C ILE A 12 2.38 14.12 -41.24
N PRO A 13 1.21 13.87 -40.62
CA PRO A 13 0.69 14.79 -39.62
C PRO A 13 1.61 14.77 -38.40
N LEU A 14 2.26 15.92 -38.24
CA LEU A 14 3.17 16.33 -37.19
C LEU A 14 2.40 16.51 -35.86
N ALA A 15 1.79 15.43 -35.36
CA ALA A 15 0.91 15.44 -34.17
C ALA A 15 1.23 14.32 -33.16
N ILE A 16 2.37 13.64 -33.30
CA ILE A 16 2.82 12.61 -32.32
C ILE A 16 3.98 13.11 -31.45
N VAL A 17 4.58 14.27 -31.77
CA VAL A 17 5.76 14.78 -31.04
C VAL A 17 5.42 15.65 -29.81
N LEU A 18 4.14 15.97 -29.59
CA LEU A 18 3.69 16.87 -28.52
C LEU A 18 2.97 16.19 -27.34
N PHE A 19 3.10 14.86 -27.21
CA PHE A 19 2.65 14.11 -26.02
C PHE A 19 3.79 13.71 -25.07
N LEU A 20 5.03 14.14 -25.34
CA LEU A 20 6.21 13.78 -24.55
C LEU A 20 6.63 14.81 -23.49
N LEU A 21 5.92 15.94 -23.34
CA LEU A 21 6.37 17.06 -22.49
C LEU A 21 5.41 17.50 -21.39
N THR A 22 4.26 16.85 -21.22
CA THR A 22 3.40 17.09 -20.04
C THR A 22 3.49 15.94 -19.06
N GLY A 23 4.48 16.05 -18.18
CA GLY A 23 4.29 15.72 -16.77
C GLY A 23 4.03 14.26 -16.44
N PHE A 24 5.05 13.41 -16.58
CA PHE A 24 5.34 12.53 -15.45
C PHE A 24 5.98 13.42 -14.38
N ALA A 25 5.14 14.19 -13.67
CA ALA A 25 5.40 14.35 -12.25
C ALA A 25 5.32 12.91 -11.72
N TYR A 26 6.47 12.22 -11.75
CA TYR A 26 6.70 11.09 -10.88
C TYR A 26 6.38 11.66 -9.51
N GLY A 27 5.19 11.36 -9.00
CA GLY A 27 5.04 11.23 -7.57
C GLY A 27 6.19 10.34 -7.18
N GLN A 28 7.15 10.89 -6.44
CA GLN A 28 8.04 10.04 -5.69
C GLN A 28 7.10 9.34 -4.72
N ASP A 29 6.53 8.20 -5.14
CA ASP A 29 6.19 7.14 -4.23
C ASP A 29 7.47 6.98 -3.41
N GLU A 30 7.41 7.32 -2.13
CA GLU A 30 8.45 6.98 -1.18
C GLU A 30 8.61 5.46 -1.27
N GLN A 31 9.47 5.00 -2.18
CA GLN A 31 9.82 3.61 -2.32
C GLN A 31 10.51 3.28 -1.01
N CYS A 32 9.76 2.67 -0.09
CA CYS A 32 10.32 2.07 1.11
C CYS A 32 11.46 1.18 0.62
N THR A 33 12.71 1.64 0.75
CA THR A 33 13.86 0.88 0.29
C THR A 33 13.89 -0.39 1.12
N VAL A 34 13.53 -1.52 0.49
CA VAL A 34 13.44 -2.84 1.10
C VAL A 34 14.86 -3.27 1.49
N GLN A 35 15.43 -2.78 2.60
CA GLN A 35 16.82 -3.18 2.87
C GLN A 35 17.41 -3.14 4.29
N SER A 36 16.71 -2.86 5.39
CA SER A 36 17.41 -2.96 6.70
C SER A 36 16.75 -3.73 7.83
N ASN A 37 15.42 -3.87 7.88
CA ASN A 37 14.77 -4.30 9.14
C ASN A 37 14.03 -5.63 9.07
N THR A 38 14.26 -6.47 8.06
CA THR A 38 13.64 -7.81 8.02
C THR A 38 14.06 -8.59 9.27
N PRO A 39 13.11 -9.04 10.12
CA PRO A 39 13.44 -9.73 11.35
C PRO A 39 14.13 -11.06 11.07
N SER A 40 15.11 -11.40 11.90
CA SER A 40 15.82 -12.68 11.77
C SER A 40 14.88 -13.88 11.94
N ALA A 41 15.25 -15.04 11.37
CA ALA A 41 14.49 -16.28 11.52
C ALA A 41 14.28 -16.68 12.99
N LYS A 42 15.22 -16.35 13.89
CA LYS A 42 15.09 -16.58 15.34
C LYS A 42 13.96 -15.76 15.95
N VAL A 43 13.81 -14.50 15.55
CA VAL A 43 12.72 -13.62 16.02
C VAL A 43 11.39 -14.12 15.47
N PHE A 44 11.34 -14.48 14.19
CA PHE A 44 10.15 -15.08 13.58
C PHE A 44 9.70 -16.37 14.29
N TYR A 45 10.64 -17.27 14.60
CA TYR A 45 10.32 -18.50 15.33
C TYR A 45 9.78 -18.21 16.74
N ARG A 46 10.35 -17.24 17.45
CA ARG A 46 9.83 -16.79 18.75
C ARG A 46 8.41 -16.24 18.64
N PHE A 47 8.16 -15.43 17.62
CA PHE A 47 6.81 -14.93 17.33
C PHE A 47 5.82 -16.09 17.11
N ILE A 48 6.13 -17.06 16.23
CA ILE A 48 5.22 -18.18 15.97
C ILE A 48 4.97 -19.03 17.22
N LYS A 49 5.99 -19.23 18.05
CA LYS A 49 5.83 -19.96 19.32
C LYS A 49 4.87 -19.23 20.27
N LYS A 50 5.05 -17.92 20.44
CA LYS A 50 4.16 -17.08 21.27
C LYS A 50 2.75 -17.05 20.70
N PHE A 51 2.62 -16.76 19.40
CA PHE A 51 1.35 -16.68 18.70
C PHE A 51 0.51 -17.97 18.87
N LYS A 52 1.13 -19.14 18.70
CA LYS A 52 0.43 -20.43 18.89
C LYS A 52 0.03 -20.72 20.34
N ALA A 53 0.73 -20.15 21.32
CA ALA A 53 0.47 -20.39 22.74
C ALA A 53 -0.55 -19.40 23.33
N GLU A 54 -0.56 -18.16 22.83
CA GLU A 54 -1.25 -17.04 23.48
C GLU A 54 -2.32 -16.39 22.59
N ASP A 55 -2.09 -16.28 21.28
CA ASP A 55 -2.91 -15.46 20.38
C ASP A 55 -3.79 -16.29 19.42
N LEU A 56 -3.48 -17.57 19.22
CA LEU A 56 -4.27 -18.49 18.42
C LEU A 56 -5.43 -19.01 19.28
N LEU A 57 -6.65 -18.56 18.97
CA LEU A 57 -7.83 -18.90 19.77
C LEU A 57 -8.26 -20.36 19.55
N ASN A 58 -8.96 -20.92 20.52
CA ASN A 58 -9.47 -22.29 20.43
C ASN A 58 -10.41 -22.46 19.23
N GLY A 59 -10.07 -23.42 18.35
CA GLY A 59 -10.80 -23.68 17.11
C GLY A 59 -10.28 -22.90 15.89
N GLU A 60 -9.27 -22.04 16.06
CA GLU A 60 -8.54 -21.43 14.96
C GLU A 60 -7.39 -22.33 14.49
N THR A 61 -7.10 -22.28 13.19
CA THR A 61 -5.94 -22.97 12.60
C THR A 61 -5.08 -21.98 11.85
N LEU A 62 -3.78 -21.94 12.18
CA LEU A 62 -2.78 -21.19 11.42
C LEU A 62 -2.51 -21.87 10.08
N LEU A 63 -2.82 -21.16 8.98
CA LEU A 63 -2.58 -21.65 7.62
C LEU A 63 -1.22 -21.24 7.07
N LYS A 64 -0.83 -19.98 7.30
CA LYS A 64 0.43 -19.42 6.80
C LYS A 64 0.87 -18.27 7.68
N SER A 65 2.17 -18.08 7.76
CA SER A 65 2.80 -16.91 8.37
C SER A 65 3.99 -16.46 7.55
N ASN A 66 4.16 -15.16 7.37
CA ASN A 66 5.31 -14.57 6.69
C ASN A 66 5.57 -13.15 7.19
N VAL A 67 6.75 -12.62 6.86
CA VAL A 67 7.04 -11.19 7.00
C VAL A 67 6.45 -10.44 5.80
N GLN A 68 5.85 -9.29 6.03
CA GLN A 68 5.36 -8.37 4.99
C GLN A 68 5.77 -6.93 5.36
N GLN A 69 5.81 -6.03 4.37
CA GLN A 69 5.95 -4.58 4.61
C GLN A 69 4.57 -3.94 4.69
N LEU A 70 4.30 -3.17 5.74
CA LEU A 70 3.11 -2.35 5.93
C LEU A 70 3.57 -0.96 6.36
N ASP A 71 3.21 0.09 5.60
CA ASP A 71 3.61 1.47 5.85
C ASP A 71 5.13 1.63 6.11
N CYS A 72 5.95 1.04 5.22
CA CYS A 72 7.42 0.96 5.31
C CYS A 72 7.99 0.25 6.56
N GLN A 73 7.17 -0.46 7.33
CA GLN A 73 7.61 -1.25 8.48
C GLN A 73 7.43 -2.75 8.25
N PRO A 74 8.42 -3.58 8.62
CA PRO A 74 8.25 -5.02 8.60
C PRO A 74 7.22 -5.42 9.66
N VAL A 75 6.27 -6.27 9.28
CA VAL A 75 5.23 -6.83 10.16
C VAL A 75 5.17 -8.35 9.97
N PHE A 76 4.76 -9.05 11.01
CA PHE A 76 4.39 -10.46 10.87
C PHE A 76 2.93 -10.56 10.47
N LYS A 77 2.68 -11.13 9.29
CA LYS A 77 1.34 -11.47 8.82
C LYS A 77 1.07 -12.93 9.08
N VAL A 78 -0.05 -13.22 9.71
CA VAL A 78 -0.58 -14.57 9.87
C VAL A 78 -1.92 -14.70 9.16
N LYS A 79 -2.12 -15.84 8.50
CA LYS A 79 -3.37 -16.24 7.86
C LYS A 79 -3.97 -17.36 8.68
N ILE A 80 -5.20 -17.17 9.13
CA ILE A 80 -5.88 -18.05 10.07
C ILE A 80 -7.22 -18.46 9.44
N VAL A 81 -7.66 -19.69 9.69
CA VAL A 81 -9.04 -20.11 9.49
C VAL A 81 -9.71 -20.29 10.85
N ASN A 82 -10.88 -19.69 11.04
CA ASN A 82 -11.65 -19.80 12.27
C ASN A 82 -12.47 -21.10 12.29
N ARG A 83 -13.19 -21.36 13.39
CA ARG A 83 -14.05 -22.55 13.55
C ARG A 83 -15.21 -22.61 12.55
N SER A 84 -15.66 -21.46 12.04
CA SER A 84 -16.70 -21.35 11.03
C SER A 84 -16.19 -21.64 9.61
N GLY A 85 -14.88 -21.75 9.42
CA GLY A 85 -14.24 -21.90 8.11
C GLY A 85 -13.85 -20.58 7.45
N ASP A 86 -14.08 -19.43 8.10
CA ASP A 86 -13.72 -18.13 7.55
C ASP A 86 -12.23 -17.87 7.68
N VAL A 87 -11.66 -17.32 6.61
CA VAL A 87 -10.25 -16.96 6.56
C VAL A 87 -10.06 -15.50 6.93
N SER A 88 -9.15 -15.23 7.87
CA SER A 88 -8.76 -13.89 8.27
C SER A 88 -7.25 -13.71 8.29
N HIS A 89 -6.82 -12.45 8.31
CA HIS A 89 -5.42 -12.08 8.46
C HIS A 89 -5.23 -11.22 9.70
N ARG A 90 -4.18 -11.51 10.45
CA ARG A 90 -3.71 -10.67 11.56
C ARG A 90 -2.29 -10.21 11.30
N TYR A 91 -1.99 -8.99 11.70
CA TYR A 91 -0.70 -8.33 11.51
C TYR A 91 -0.14 -7.90 12.86
N TYR A 92 1.11 -8.23 13.11
CA TYR A 92 1.79 -7.99 14.37
C TYR A 92 3.09 -7.21 14.16
N GLN A 93 3.43 -6.35 15.12
CA GLN A 93 4.73 -5.67 15.13
C GLN A 93 5.86 -6.70 15.28
N THR A 94 6.99 -6.48 14.61
CA THR A 94 8.12 -7.43 14.66
C THR A 94 8.90 -7.40 15.96
N ASP A 95 8.81 -6.30 16.71
CA ASP A 95 9.65 -6.06 17.88
C ASP A 95 8.91 -6.41 19.18
N THR A 96 7.63 -6.06 19.26
CA THR A 96 6.79 -6.26 20.46
C THR A 96 5.87 -7.48 20.35
N PHE A 97 5.64 -7.97 19.13
CA PHE A 97 4.62 -8.98 18.80
C PHE A 97 3.20 -8.54 19.16
N GLU A 98 2.95 -7.24 19.26
CA GLU A 98 1.61 -6.71 19.50
C GLU A 98 0.77 -6.75 18.22
N LEU A 99 -0.51 -7.10 18.36
CA LEU A 99 -1.49 -7.09 17.28
C LEU A 99 -1.77 -5.64 16.85
N ILE A 100 -1.45 -5.31 15.61
CA ILE A 100 -1.71 -4.00 15.01
C ILE A 100 -3.07 -4.01 14.30
N LEU A 101 -3.37 -5.13 13.62
CA LEU A 101 -4.51 -5.21 12.73
C LEU A 101 -5.07 -6.64 12.69
N ASP A 102 -6.39 -6.74 12.79
CA ASP A 102 -7.17 -7.96 12.55
C ASP A 102 -8.25 -7.69 11.50
N ASP A 103 -8.10 -8.27 10.31
CA ASP A 103 -9.03 -8.08 9.20
C ASP A 103 -10.38 -8.76 9.43
N SER A 104 -10.51 -9.69 10.40
CA SER A 104 -11.82 -10.24 10.78
C SER A 104 -12.71 -9.22 11.48
N LYS A 105 -12.11 -8.18 12.06
CA LYS A 105 -12.80 -7.09 12.77
C LYS A 105 -13.00 -5.85 11.89
N LYS A 106 -12.38 -5.82 10.71
CA LYS A 106 -12.56 -4.74 9.75
C LYS A 106 -13.79 -4.99 8.89
N GLN A 107 -14.86 -4.26 9.19
CA GLN A 107 -15.65 -3.68 8.11
C GLN A 107 -14.70 -2.72 7.39
N TRP A 108 -14.19 -3.12 6.23
CA TRP A 108 -13.37 -2.26 5.39
C TRP A 108 -14.20 -1.04 5.01
N ASP A 109 -13.95 0.09 5.66
CA ASP A 109 -14.50 1.38 5.25
C ASP A 109 -13.36 2.25 4.70
N PRO A 110 -12.82 1.93 3.50
CA PRO A 110 -11.72 2.68 2.89
C PRO A 110 -12.08 4.15 2.65
N ILE A 111 -13.37 4.47 2.68
CA ILE A 111 -13.93 5.81 2.59
C ILE A 111 -13.52 6.62 3.83
N ASN A 112 -13.71 6.14 5.06
CA ASN A 112 -13.48 6.97 6.26
C ASN A 112 -12.05 7.49 6.47
N ARG A 113 -11.01 6.80 5.96
CA ARG A 113 -9.61 7.28 6.09
C ARG A 113 -9.34 8.46 5.16
N VAL A 114 -9.89 8.42 3.94
CA VAL A 114 -9.78 9.51 2.96
C VAL A 114 -10.53 10.76 3.44
N PHE A 115 -11.72 10.58 4.05
CA PHE A 115 -12.50 11.69 4.59
C PHE A 115 -11.83 12.34 5.82
N GLN A 116 -11.18 11.55 6.69
CA GLN A 116 -10.40 12.10 7.82
C GLN A 116 -9.16 12.88 7.39
N GLU A 117 -8.50 12.50 6.29
CA GLU A 117 -7.40 13.30 5.72
C GLU A 117 -7.91 14.54 4.98
N LEU A 118 -9.05 14.45 4.28
CA LEU A 118 -9.70 15.61 3.66
C LEU A 118 -10.17 16.64 4.71
N ASP A 119 -10.76 16.22 5.82
CA ASP A 119 -11.20 17.14 6.89
C ASP A 119 -10.03 17.88 7.54
N LYS A 120 -8.85 17.25 7.65
CA LYS A 120 -7.63 17.92 8.11
C LYS A 120 -7.11 18.95 7.10
N LEU A 121 -7.23 18.67 5.81
CA LEU A 121 -6.82 19.59 4.74
C LEU A 121 -7.81 20.75 4.53
N VAL A 122 -9.08 20.55 4.87
CA VAL A 122 -10.14 21.58 4.77
C VAL A 122 -10.20 22.44 6.03
N GLY A 123 -9.88 21.89 7.21
CA GLY A 123 -9.86 22.60 8.49
C GLY A 123 -8.86 23.76 8.58
N ASP A 124 -7.76 23.71 7.82
CA ASP A 124 -6.71 24.74 7.84
C ASP A 124 -7.00 25.96 6.93
N LYS A 125 -8.14 25.99 6.22
CA LYS A 125 -8.50 27.11 5.30
C LYS A 125 -9.56 28.09 5.81
N SER A 126 -10.01 27.98 7.06
CA SER A 126 -10.97 28.93 7.64
C SER A 126 -10.44 29.66 8.87
N SER A 127 -9.32 30.38 8.72
CA SER A 127 -9.02 31.51 9.61
C SER A 127 -8.16 32.55 8.88
N SER A 128 -8.81 33.35 8.03
CA SER A 128 -8.27 34.64 7.61
C SER A 128 -9.43 35.57 7.23
N LYS A 129 -9.37 36.77 7.82
CA LYS A 129 -10.29 37.92 7.81
C LYS A 129 -11.31 37.86 8.96
N GLU A 130 -11.42 38.87 9.82
CA GLU A 130 -11.34 40.30 9.52
C GLU A 130 -10.85 41.13 10.73
N GLN A 131 -10.08 42.16 10.39
CA GLN A 131 -9.61 43.26 11.22
C GLN A 131 -10.78 44.08 11.80
N PRO A 132 -10.52 44.84 12.87
CA PRO A 132 -10.62 46.29 12.72
C PRO A 132 -9.24 46.97 12.78
#